data_AF-K0SWH0-F1
#
_entry.id   AF-K0SWH0-F1
#
_cell.length_a   1.000
_cell.length_b   1.000
_cell.length_c   1.000
_cell.angle_alpha   90.00
_cell.angle_beta   90.00
_cell.angle_gamma   90.00
#
_symmetry.space_group_name_H-M   'P 1'
#
loop_
_entity.id
_entity.type
_entity.pdbx_description
1 polymer ?
#
loop_
_entity_poly.entity_id
_entity_poly.type
_entity_poly.pdbx_seq_one_letter_code
_entity_poly.pdbx_strand_id
1 'polypeptide(L)'
;MVSKEEVAEINTYFQNRMAESKKIWAARGPEARVAAAAKPRPQTWRQMSGLSLMAHEASHIGNRPFMVGFGVCALGALYIQTKFTDEMKEDSLYWSTYHLKKTPERH
;
A
#
# COMPACT_ATOMS: atom_id res chain seq x y z
N MET A 1 16.16 3.56 37.97
CA MET A 1 16.13 2.08 37.87
C MET A 1 14.78 1.64 38.40
N VAL A 2 13.97 0.93 37.61
CA VAL A 2 12.66 0.44 38.06
C VAL A 2 12.88 -0.61 39.15
N SER A 3 12.14 -0.52 40.25
CA SER A 3 12.30 -1.43 41.38
C SER A 3 11.78 -2.83 41.00
N LYS A 4 12.26 -3.88 41.68
CA LYS A 4 11.80 -5.27 41.42
C LYS A 4 10.30 -5.43 41.68
N GLU A 5 9.76 -4.64 42.61
CA GLU A 5 8.35 -4.63 42.99
C GLU A 5 7.49 -4.00 41.89
N GLU A 6 7.93 -2.88 41.32
CA GLU A 6 7.26 -2.23 40.18
C GLU A 6 7.25 -3.15 38.94
N VAL A 7 8.33 -3.88 38.68
CA VAL A 7 8.38 -4.86 37.58
C VAL A 7 7.39 -6.02 37.83
N ALA A 8 7.28 -6.49 39.07
CA ALA A 8 6.34 -7.55 39.42
C ALA A 8 4.88 -7.10 39.25
N GLU A 9 4.55 -5.89 39.70
CA GLU A 9 3.21 -5.32 39.56
C GLU A 9 2.83 -5.13 38.09
N ILE A 10 3.74 -4.59 37.27
CA ILE A 10 3.56 -4.43 35.83
C ILE A 10 3.31 -5.79 35.15
N ASN A 11 4.11 -6.80 35.47
CA ASN A 11 3.93 -8.14 34.91
C ASN A 11 2.58 -8.74 35.32
N THR A 12 2.17 -8.56 36.57
CA THR A 12 0.90 -9.06 37.08
C THR A 12 -0.29 -8.39 36.38
N TYR A 13 -0.20 -7.08 36.15
CA TYR A 13 -1.20 -6.33 35.37
C TYR A 13 -1.35 -6.89 33.96
N PHE A 14 -0.24 -7.10 33.24
CA PHE A 14 -0.30 -7.63 31.87
C PHE A 14 -0.80 -9.07 31.81
N GLN A 15 -0.43 -9.91 32.78
CA GLN A 15 -0.93 -11.29 32.88
C GLN A 15 -2.44 -11.32 33.12
N ASN A 16 -2.96 -10.49 34.02
CA ASN A 16 -4.38 -10.38 34.30
C ASN A 16 -5.16 -9.89 33.07
N ARG A 17 -4.66 -8.86 32.37
CA ARG A 17 -5.26 -8.35 31.13
C ARG A 17 -5.28 -9.39 30.02
N MET A 18 -4.23 -10.21 29.90
CA MET A 18 -4.22 -11.32 28.95
C MET A 18 -5.24 -12.40 29.30
N ALA A 19 -5.39 -12.73 30.58
CA ALA A 19 -6.38 -13.71 31.04
C ALA A 19 -7.81 -13.24 30.77
N GLU A 20 -8.12 -11.97 31.05
CA GLU A 20 -9.41 -11.37 30.72
C GLU A 20 -9.69 -11.37 29.21
N SER A 21 -8.70 -10.98 28.41
CA SER A 21 -8.83 -10.98 26.95
C SER A 21 -9.10 -12.40 26.42
N LYS A 22 -8.43 -13.41 26.97
CA LYS A 22 -8.68 -14.82 26.64
C LYS A 22 -10.09 -15.24 27.05
N LYS A 23 -10.59 -14.83 28.22
CA LYS A 23 -11.95 -15.11 28.69
C LYS A 23 -13.02 -14.47 27.80
N ILE A 24 -12.83 -13.22 27.39
CA ILE A 24 -13.71 -12.51 26.46
C ILE A 24 -13.73 -13.21 25.09
N TRP A 25 -12.56 -13.65 24.62
CA TRP A 25 -12.45 -14.38 23.36
C TRP A 25 -13.03 -15.79 23.45
N ALA A 26 -12.89 -16.45 24.62
CA ALA A 26 -13.52 -17.72 24.97
C ALA A 26 -15.05 -17.64 24.91
N ALA A 27 -15.62 -16.55 25.44
CA ALA A 27 -17.05 -16.30 25.49
C ALA A 27 -17.69 -15.89 24.15
N ARG A 28 -16.90 -15.50 23.14
CA ARG A 28 -17.42 -15.23 21.79
C ARG A 28 -17.68 -16.54 21.05
N GLY A 29 -18.91 -16.74 20.58
CA GLY A 29 -19.30 -17.89 19.75
C GLY A 29 -18.48 -17.99 18.46
N PRO A 30 -18.46 -19.17 17.79
CA PRO A 30 -17.63 -19.43 16.61
C PRO A 30 -17.83 -18.39 15.50
N GLU A 31 -19.06 -17.96 15.25
CA GLU A 31 -19.40 -16.90 14.29
C GLU A 31 -18.76 -15.54 14.62
N ALA A 32 -18.77 -15.13 15.90
CA ALA A 32 -18.18 -13.88 16.34
C ALA A 32 -16.64 -13.90 16.26
N ARG A 33 -16.01 -15.08 16.35
CA ARG A 33 -14.57 -15.24 16.15
C ARG A 33 -14.19 -15.17 14.68
N VAL A 34 -14.97 -15.81 13.80
CA VAL A 34 -14.77 -15.74 12.35
C VAL A 34 -14.99 -14.31 11.86
N ALA A 35 -16.05 -13.63 12.30
CA ALA A 35 -16.30 -12.23 11.96
C ALA A 35 -15.18 -11.28 12.47
N ALA A 36 -14.57 -11.55 13.62
CA ALA A 36 -13.44 -10.77 14.12
C ALA A 36 -12.14 -11.05 13.34
N ALA A 37 -11.92 -12.29 12.90
CA ALA A 37 -10.78 -12.67 12.06
C ALA A 37 -10.92 -12.17 10.62
N ALA A 38 -12.16 -12.06 10.12
CA ALA A 38 -12.51 -11.55 8.80
C ALA A 38 -12.40 -10.01 8.69
N LYS A 39 -12.21 -9.29 9.81
CA LYS A 39 -11.94 -7.85 9.73
C LYS A 39 -10.58 -7.65 9.03
N PRO A 40 -10.53 -6.90 7.91
CA PRO A 40 -9.27 -6.60 7.26
C PRO A 40 -8.38 -5.89 8.27
N ARG A 41 -7.27 -6.52 8.62
CA ARG A 41 -6.25 -5.87 9.44
C ARG A 41 -5.74 -4.67 8.65
N PRO A 42 -5.54 -3.50 9.27
CA PRO A 42 -4.93 -2.38 8.57
C PRO A 42 -3.59 -2.86 8.00
N GLN A 43 -3.47 -2.82 6.67
CA GLN A 43 -2.23 -3.21 6.02
C GLN A 43 -1.11 -2.31 6.56
N THR A 44 0.01 -2.93 6.90
CA THR A 44 1.22 -2.16 7.20
C THR A 44 1.71 -1.52 5.90
N TRP A 45 2.37 -0.37 5.97
CA TRP A 45 2.88 0.33 4.78
C TRP A 45 3.78 -0.56 3.90
N ARG A 46 4.51 -1.51 4.51
CA ARG A 46 5.35 -2.51 3.81
C ARG A 46 4.55 -3.52 2.98
N GLN A 47 3.27 -3.69 3.27
CA GLN A 47 2.36 -4.59 2.55
C GLN A 47 1.55 -3.86 1.49
N MET A 48 1.59 -2.52 1.47
CA MET A 48 0.92 -1.73 0.45
C MET A 48 1.76 -1.70 -0.82
N SER A 49 1.11 -1.67 -1.97
CA SER A 49 1.74 -1.50 -3.28
C SER A 49 0.87 -0.65 -4.20
N GLY A 50 1.45 -0.15 -5.28
CA GLY A 50 0.75 0.64 -6.29
C GLY A 50 0.08 1.89 -5.73
N LEU A 51 -1.18 2.13 -6.11
CA LEU A 51 -1.94 3.34 -5.75
C LEU A 51 -2.20 3.47 -4.25
N SER A 52 -2.39 2.34 -3.54
CA SER A 52 -2.61 2.34 -2.09
C SER A 52 -1.37 2.87 -1.36
N LEU A 53 -0.19 2.38 -1.77
CA LEU A 53 1.08 2.87 -1.23
C LEU A 53 1.27 4.35 -1.58
N MET A 54 1.02 4.76 -2.83
CA MET A 54 1.15 6.17 -3.22
C MET A 54 0.26 7.11 -2.40
N ALA A 55 -0.99 6.72 -2.15
CA ALA A 55 -1.90 7.49 -1.31
C ALA A 55 -1.40 7.59 0.14
N HIS A 56 -0.87 6.48 0.67
CA HIS A 56 -0.23 6.47 1.98
C HIS A 56 0.97 7.43 2.03
N GLU A 57 1.86 7.37 1.04
CA GLU A 57 3.07 8.19 0.96
C GLU A 57 2.76 9.68 0.78
N ALA A 58 1.69 10.03 0.06
CA ALA A 58 1.26 11.42 -0.10
C ALA A 58 0.83 12.06 1.24
N SER A 59 0.34 11.25 2.18
CA SER A 59 -0.04 11.69 3.52
C SER A 59 1.16 11.77 4.49
N HIS A 60 2.30 11.16 4.14
CA HIS A 60 3.50 11.14 4.97
C HIS A 60 4.30 12.44 4.82
N ILE A 61 4.54 13.15 5.93
CA ILE A 61 5.15 14.49 5.93
C ILE A 61 6.51 14.55 5.22
N GLY A 62 7.32 13.49 5.34
CA GLY A 62 8.64 13.40 4.70
C GLY A 62 8.60 13.13 3.20
N ASN A 63 7.56 12.44 2.72
CA ASN A 63 7.47 11.98 1.32
C ASN A 63 6.51 12.83 0.48
N ARG A 64 5.70 13.67 1.13
CA ARG A 64 4.74 14.54 0.46
C ARG A 64 5.35 15.46 -0.61
N PRO A 65 6.52 16.12 -0.42
CA PRO A 65 7.14 16.92 -1.49
C PRO A 65 7.52 16.07 -2.71
N PHE A 66 8.03 14.85 -2.47
CA PHE A 66 8.37 13.91 -3.54
C PHE A 66 7.13 13.47 -4.32
N MET A 67 6.03 13.15 -3.62
CA MET A 67 4.77 12.75 -4.25
C MET A 67 4.13 13.88 -5.07
N VAL A 68 4.24 15.13 -4.61
CA VAL A 68 3.81 16.30 -5.39
C VAL A 68 4.69 16.46 -6.64
N GLY A 69 6.02 16.35 -6.50
CA GLY A 69 6.94 16.40 -7.64
C GLY A 69 6.66 15.30 -8.66
N PHE A 70 6.42 14.07 -8.20
CA PHE A 70 6.01 12.96 -9.05
C PHE A 70 4.72 13.29 -9.81
N GLY A 71 3.71 13.85 -9.14
CA GLY A 71 2.45 14.25 -9.77
C GLY A 71 2.64 15.31 -10.86
N VAL A 72 3.48 16.31 -10.61
CA VAL A 72 3.79 17.36 -11.61
C VAL A 72 4.49 16.76 -12.82
N CYS A 73 5.51 15.91 -12.62
CA CYS A 73 6.21 15.24 -13.71
C CYS A 73 5.28 14.32 -14.51
N ALA A 74 4.39 13.58 -13.84
CA ALA A 74 3.42 12.71 -14.50
C ALA A 74 2.45 13.51 -15.38
N LEU A 75 1.93 14.64 -14.88
CA LEU A 75 1.08 15.54 -15.68
C LEU A 75 1.84 16.14 -16.88
N GLY A 76 3.10 16.54 -16.69
CA GLY A 76 3.95 17.02 -17.77
C GLY A 76 4.19 15.95 -18.85
N ALA A 77 4.49 14.72 -18.44
CA ALA A 77 4.67 13.60 -19.35
C ALA A 77 3.39 13.29 -20.14
N LEU A 78 2.24 13.27 -19.48
CA LEU A 78 0.94 13.09 -20.14
C LEU A 78 0.67 14.22 -21.14
N TYR A 79 0.93 15.48 -20.76
CA TYR A 79 0.77 16.62 -21.65
C TYR A 79 1.66 16.51 -22.89
N ILE A 80 2.94 16.18 -22.71
CA ILE A 80 3.87 15.94 -23.82
C ILE A 80 3.37 14.78 -24.70
N GLN A 81 2.87 13.70 -24.09
CA GLN A 81 2.32 12.56 -24.82
C GLN A 81 1.13 12.95 -25.72
N THR A 82 0.29 13.92 -25.31
CA THR A 82 -0.80 14.43 -26.16
C THR A 82 -0.33 15.16 -27.41
N LYS A 83 0.93 15.61 -27.45
CA LYS A 83 1.50 16.34 -28.59
C LYS A 83 2.17 15.45 -29.63
N PHE A 84 2.39 14.17 -29.33
CA PHE A 84 2.88 13.21 -30.31
C PHE A 84 1.72 12.77 -31.22
N THR A 85 1.71 13.26 -32.45
CA THR A 85 0.82 12.76 -33.52
C THR A 85 1.19 11.31 -33.89
N ASP A 86 0.27 10.58 -34.49
CA ASP A 86 0.52 9.18 -34.86
C ASP A 86 1.62 9.06 -35.92
N GLU A 87 1.73 10.03 -36.82
CA GLU A 87 2.84 10.18 -37.78
C GLU A 87 4.21 10.28 -37.07
N MET A 88 4.32 11.09 -36.02
CA MET A 88 5.56 11.23 -35.24
C MET A 88 5.91 9.95 -34.45
N LYS A 89 4.91 9.11 -34.14
CA LYS A 89 5.13 7.82 -33.50
C LYS A 89 5.56 6.76 -34.53
N GLU A 90 5.04 6.81 -35.75
CA GLU A 90 5.48 5.91 -36.83
C GLU A 90 6.94 6.18 -37.25
N ASP A 91 7.32 7.46 -37.37
CA ASP A 91 8.70 7.86 -37.70
C ASP A 91 9.68 7.69 -36.52
N SER A 92 9.18 7.52 -35.30
CA SER A 92 10.01 7.30 -34.12
C SER A 92 10.51 5.86 -34.07
N LEU A 93 11.84 5.69 -34.21
CA LEU A 93 12.54 4.40 -34.16
C LEU A 93 12.23 3.58 -32.88
N TYR A 94 11.98 4.25 -31.76
CA TYR A 94 11.55 3.61 -30.51
C TYR A 94 10.11 3.06 -30.61
N TRP A 95 9.19 3.84 -31.17
CA TRP A 95 7.77 3.49 -31.23
C TRP A 95 7.52 2.40 -32.29
N SER A 96 8.21 2.49 -33.42
CA SER A 96 8.15 1.47 -34.46
C SER A 96 8.71 0.11 -34.01
N THR A 97 9.72 0.12 -33.14
CA THR A 97 10.35 -1.12 -32.65
C THR A 97 9.52 -1.82 -31.57
N TYR A 98 8.88 -1.08 -30.66
CA TYR A 98 8.28 -1.66 -29.45
C TYR A 98 6.76 -1.56 -29.36
N HIS A 99 6.11 -0.74 -30.20
CA HIS A 99 4.70 -0.42 -30.06
C HIS A 99 3.86 -0.59 -31.34
N LEU A 100 4.48 -0.72 -32.52
CA LEU A 100 3.77 -1.17 -33.72
C LEU A 100 3.40 -2.66 -33.56
N LYS A 101 2.10 -2.97 -33.71
CA LYS A 101 1.64 -4.36 -33.84
C LYS A 101 2.24 -4.93 -35.13
N LYS A 102 3.10 -5.95 -35.02
CA LYS A 102 3.45 -6.79 -36.18
C LYS A 102 2.15 -7.35 -36.74
N THR A 103 1.72 -6.86 -37.90
CA THR A 103 0.64 -7.46 -38.67
C THR A 103 1.06 -8.89 -38.96
N PRO A 104 0.28 -9.92 -38.56
CA PRO A 104 0.63 -11.28 -38.93
C PRO A 104 0.56 -11.37 -40.46
N GLU A 105 1.69 -11.70 -41.08
CA GLU A 105 1.77 -11.96 -42.52
C GLU A 105 0.73 -13.05 -42.85
N ARG A 106 -0.28 -12.69 -43.64
CA ARG A 106 -1.13 -13.69 -44.29
C ARG A 106 -0.31 -14.30 -45.42
N HIS A 107 0.17 -15.52 -45.18
CA HIS A 107 0.57 -16.43 -46.25
C HIS A 107 -0.63 -16.81 -47.12
#